data_AF-A0A1P8XDC7-F1
#
_entry.id   AF-A0A1P8XDC7-F1
#
_cell.length_a   1.000
_cell.length_b   1.000
_cell.length_c   1.000
_cell.angle_alpha   90.00
_cell.angle_beta   90.00
_cell.angle_gamma   90.00
#
_symmetry.space_group_name_H-M   'P 1'
#
loop_
_entity.id
_entity.type
_entity.pdbx_description
1 polymer ?
#
loop_
_entity_poly.entity_id
_entity_poly.type
_entity_poly.pdbx_seq_one_letter_code
_entity_poly.pdbx_strand_id
1 'polypeptide(L)'
;MVGDDVIARHPKTLQRRLAAEGETFADIVDRIRRDTARRLLLSTTLDLSQLRRQLGYAEQSVLTRSCKRWFGTTPSAYRNSGTGHRV
;
A
#
# COMPACT_ATOMS: atom_id res chain seq x y z
N MET A 1 -15.13 -31.02 -17.03
CA MET A 1 -15.64 -29.65 -16.92
C MET A 1 -15.27 -29.17 -15.53
N VAL A 2 -14.15 -28.44 -15.42
CA VAL A 2 -13.60 -27.94 -14.16
C VAL A 2 -14.20 -26.56 -13.94
N GLY A 3 -14.93 -26.36 -12.85
CA GLY A 3 -15.57 -25.07 -12.56
C GLY A 3 -15.91 -24.93 -11.07
N ASP A 4 -15.29 -23.92 -10.45
CA ASP A 4 -15.87 -23.10 -9.37
C ASP A 4 -15.69 -23.46 -7.89
N ASP A 5 -14.69 -24.26 -7.49
CA ASP A 5 -14.46 -24.57 -6.04
C ASP A 5 -13.21 -23.91 -5.39
N VAL A 6 -12.52 -22.99 -6.04
CA VAL A 6 -11.24 -22.45 -5.50
C VAL A 6 -11.36 -21.12 -4.73
N ILE A 7 -12.43 -20.34 -4.83
CA ILE A 7 -12.46 -18.99 -4.21
C ILE A 7 -13.79 -18.68 -3.48
N ALA A 8 -14.25 -19.59 -2.62
CA ALA A 8 -15.36 -19.31 -1.69
C ALA A 8 -15.02 -19.59 -0.22
N ARG A 9 -13.74 -19.57 0.19
CA ARG A 9 -13.41 -19.49 1.63
C ARG A 9 -13.56 -18.05 2.09
N HIS A 10 -14.75 -17.75 2.63
CA HIS A 10 -15.14 -16.53 3.33
C HIS A 10 -13.95 -15.72 3.88
N PRO A 11 -13.88 -14.39 3.65
CA PRO A 11 -12.83 -13.51 4.17
C PRO A 11 -12.56 -13.67 5.68
N LYS A 12 -13.60 -14.02 6.46
CA LYS A 12 -13.53 -14.29 7.90
C LYS A 12 -12.68 -15.53 8.25
N THR A 13 -12.67 -16.55 7.42
CA THR A 13 -11.91 -17.79 7.68
C THR A 13 -10.43 -17.59 7.36
N LEU A 14 -10.12 -16.81 6.32
CA LEU A 14 -8.76 -16.38 6.01
C LEU A 14 -8.22 -15.41 7.09
N GLN A 15 -9.04 -14.45 7.52
CA GLN A 15 -8.72 -13.53 8.63
C GLN A 15 -8.46 -14.26 9.96
N ARG A 16 -9.29 -15.26 10.33
CA ARG A 16 -9.06 -16.04 11.57
C ARG A 16 -7.80 -16.89 11.52
N ARG A 17 -7.46 -17.45 10.35
CA ARG A 17 -6.22 -18.22 10.18
C ARG A 17 -4.97 -17.35 10.20
N LEU A 18 -5.03 -16.14 9.65
CA LEU A 18 -3.91 -15.18 9.69
C LEU A 18 -3.76 -14.49 11.06
N ALA A 19 -4.86 -14.25 11.78
CA ALA A 19 -4.81 -13.77 13.16
C ALA A 19 -4.13 -14.76 14.13
N ALA A 20 -4.07 -16.06 13.77
CA ALA A 20 -3.36 -17.07 14.55
C ALA A 20 -1.83 -17.01 14.41
N GLU A 21 -1.31 -16.27 13.42
CA GLU A 21 0.14 -16.09 13.18
C GLU A 21 0.63 -14.64 13.40
N GLY A 22 -0.19 -13.78 14.00
CA GLY A 22 0.21 -12.41 14.38
C GLY A 22 0.36 -11.41 13.21
N GLU A 23 0.32 -11.87 11.96
CA GLU A 23 0.37 -11.05 10.73
C GLU A 23 -0.89 -11.28 9.91
N THR A 24 -1.73 -10.25 9.74
CA THR A 24 -2.96 -10.36 8.96
C THR A 24 -2.69 -10.23 7.46
N PHE A 25 -3.60 -10.72 6.60
CA PHE A 25 -3.54 -10.47 5.15
C PHE A 25 -3.43 -8.96 4.86
N ALA A 26 -4.13 -8.16 5.66
CA ALA A 26 -4.10 -6.72 5.56
C ALA A 26 -2.69 -6.18 5.83
N ASP A 27 -1.96 -6.71 6.81
CA ASP A 27 -0.59 -6.29 7.14
C ASP A 27 0.39 -6.64 6.02
N ILE A 28 0.25 -7.82 5.41
CA ILE A 28 1.07 -8.22 4.25
C ILE A 28 0.82 -7.26 3.07
N VAL A 29 -0.45 -6.99 2.76
CA VAL A 29 -0.83 -6.04 1.70
C VAL A 29 -0.32 -4.64 2.01
N ASP A 30 -0.45 -4.20 3.26
CA ASP A 30 0.00 -2.89 3.73
C ASP A 30 1.52 -2.75 3.60
N ARG A 31 2.28 -3.79 3.95
CA ARG A 31 3.74 -3.83 3.80
C ARG A 31 4.18 -3.74 2.34
N ILE A 32 3.54 -4.50 1.45
CA ILE A 32 3.84 -4.46 0.00
C ILE A 32 3.51 -3.07 -0.57
N ARG A 33 2.35 -2.50 -0.21
CA ARG A 33 1.97 -1.15 -0.63
C ARG A 33 2.95 -0.10 -0.10
N ARG A 34 3.41 -0.22 1.14
CA ARG A 34 4.41 0.67 1.73
C ARG A 34 5.72 0.64 0.96
N ASP A 35 6.25 -0.55 0.66
CA ASP A 35 7.50 -0.68 -0.10
C ASP A 35 7.36 -0.09 -1.51
N THR A 36 6.25 -0.39 -2.18
CA THR A 36 5.93 0.18 -3.50
C THR A 36 5.82 1.69 -3.44
N ALA A 37 5.12 2.25 -2.44
CA ALA A 37 4.97 3.69 -2.26
C ALA A 37 6.33 4.37 -2.03
N ARG A 38 7.20 3.77 -1.21
CA ARG A 38 8.56 4.26 -0.97
C ARG A 38 9.36 4.33 -2.27
N ARG A 39 9.36 3.27 -3.06
CA ARG A 39 10.06 3.24 -4.36
C ARG A 39 9.54 4.32 -5.29
N LEU A 40 8.22 4.38 -5.48
CA LEU A 40 7.62 5.35 -6.41
C LEU A 40 7.86 6.80 -5.98
N LEU A 41 7.77 7.09 -4.68
CA LEU A 41 8.00 8.44 -4.16
C LEU A 41 9.44 8.92 -4.31
N LEU A 42 10.42 8.01 -4.31
CA LEU A 42 11.85 8.35 -4.39
C LEU A 42 12.42 8.25 -5.82
N SER A 43 11.87 7.37 -6.65
CA SER A 43 12.41 7.08 -7.99
C SER A 43 11.65 7.77 -9.12
N THR A 44 10.47 8.35 -8.85
CA THR A 44 9.62 8.93 -9.89
C THR A 44 9.11 10.33 -9.53
N THR A 45 8.74 11.07 -10.57
CA THR A 45 8.07 12.38 -10.46
C THR A 45 6.55 12.26 -10.61
N LEU A 46 5.99 11.04 -10.53
CA LEU A 46 4.55 10.77 -10.71
C LEU A 46 3.69 11.71 -9.89
N ASP A 47 2.58 12.18 -10.45
CA ASP A 47 1.64 12.96 -9.67
C ASP A 47 0.98 12.09 -8.57
N LEU A 48 0.35 12.72 -7.57
CA LEU A 48 -0.28 11.99 -6.47
C LEU A 48 -1.50 11.14 -6.89
N SER A 49 -2.20 11.54 -7.95
CA SER A 49 -3.32 10.80 -8.55
C SER A 49 -2.84 9.52 -9.24
N GLN A 50 -1.73 9.58 -9.97
CA GLN A 50 -1.05 8.42 -10.55
C GLN A 50 -0.54 7.48 -9.47
N LEU A 51 0.14 8.02 -8.44
CA LEU A 51 0.61 7.24 -7.30
C LEU A 51 -0.53 6.52 -6.57
N ARG A 52 -1.66 7.21 -6.35
CA ARG A 52 -2.87 6.63 -5.76
C ARG A 52 -3.36 5.42 -6.57
N ARG A 53 -3.50 5.58 -7.90
CA ARG A 53 -3.95 4.50 -8.78
C ARG A 53 -3.00 3.30 -8.74
N GLN A 54 -1.70 3.55 -8.76
CA GLN A 54 -0.69 2.49 -8.76
C GLN A 54 -0.63 1.69 -7.45
N LEU A 55 -0.99 2.32 -6.34
CA LEU A 55 -1.12 1.66 -5.03
C LEU A 55 -2.49 1.00 -4.82
N GLY A 56 -3.42 1.14 -5.78
CA GLY A 56 -4.76 0.56 -5.73
C GLY A 56 -5.70 1.28 -4.76
N TYR A 57 -5.49 2.57 -4.51
CA TYR A 57 -6.39 3.37 -3.69
C TYR A 57 -7.47 4.04 -4.54
N ALA A 58 -8.71 4.07 -4.06
CA ALA A 58 -9.80 4.80 -4.71
C ALA A 58 -9.69 6.31 -4.49
N GLU A 59 -9.28 6.73 -3.30
CA GLU A 59 -9.29 8.14 -2.88
C GLU A 59 -7.91 8.65 -2.47
N GLN A 60 -7.61 9.91 -2.78
CA GLN A 60 -6.34 10.54 -2.40
C GLN A 60 -6.21 10.69 -0.88
N SER A 61 -7.33 10.88 -0.18
CA SER A 61 -7.38 10.94 1.28
C SER A 61 -6.85 9.66 1.95
N VAL A 62 -7.09 8.49 1.32
CA VAL A 62 -6.60 7.20 1.83
C VAL A 62 -5.08 7.08 1.64
N LEU A 63 -4.56 7.53 0.49
CA LEU A 63 -3.12 7.61 0.24
C LEU A 63 -2.43 8.51 1.28
N THR A 64 -2.96 9.71 1.53
CA THR A 64 -2.38 10.65 2.50
C THR A 64 -2.34 10.08 3.92
N ARG A 65 -3.42 9.43 4.37
CA ARG A 65 -3.44 8.78 5.70
C ARG A 65 -2.43 7.63 5.78
N SER A 66 -2.32 6.83 4.71
CA SER A 66 -1.37 5.71 4.65
C SER A 66 0.09 6.20 4.67
N CYS A 67 0.42 7.24 3.90
CA CYS A 67 1.75 7.85 3.94
C CYS A 67 2.09 8.44 5.32
N LYS A 68 1.14 9.13 5.98
CA LYS A 68 1.35 9.60 7.35
C LYS A 68 1.61 8.46 8.32
N ARG A 69 0.86 7.36 8.21
CA ARG A 69 1.05 6.16 9.03
C ARG A 69 2.41 5.48 8.78
N TRP A 70 2.85 5.38 7.53
CA TRP A 70 4.08 4.65 7.15
C TRP A 70 5.38 5.44 7.25
N PHE A 71 5.30 6.75 6.97
CA PHE A 71 6.45 7.62 6.76
C PHE A 71 6.43 8.85 7.67
N GLY A 72 5.40 9.02 8.50
CA GLY A 72 5.26 10.16 9.41
C GLY A 72 4.87 11.48 8.73
N THR A 73 4.71 11.50 7.40
CA THR A 73 4.48 12.75 6.65
C THR A 73 3.62 12.54 5.40
N THR A 74 3.27 13.64 4.73
CA THR A 74 2.50 13.60 3.49
C THR A 74 3.35 13.08 2.33
N PRO A 75 2.75 12.49 1.28
CA PRO A 75 3.53 11.95 0.16
C PRO A 75 4.40 13.02 -0.53
N SER A 76 3.90 14.25 -0.66
CA SER A 76 4.68 15.37 -1.25
C SER A 76 5.88 15.77 -0.38
N ALA A 77 5.70 15.84 0.94
CA ALA A 77 6.80 16.15 1.85
C ALA A 77 7.85 15.03 1.87
N TYR A 78 7.42 13.77 1.84
CA TYR A 78 8.32 12.61 1.76
C TYR A 78 9.13 12.60 0.45
N ARG A 79 8.52 13.05 -0.66
CA ARG A 79 9.22 13.24 -1.93
C ARG A 79 10.30 14.31 -1.80
N ASN A 80 9.95 15.48 -1.29
CA ASN A 80 10.87 16.61 -1.14
C ASN A 80 12.04 16.32 -0.19
N SER A 81 11.85 15.48 0.83
CA SER A 81 12.95 15.04 1.69
C SER A 81 13.95 14.11 0.98
N GLY A 82 13.53 13.40 -0.07
CA GLY A 82 14.37 12.48 -0.84
C GLY A 82 15.04 13.12 -2.05
N THR A 83 14.45 14.16 -2.64
CA THR A 83 15.01 14.90 -3.79
C THR A 83 16.08 15.94 -3.41
N GLY A 84 16.39 16.12 -2.13
CA GLY A 84 17.45 17.02 -1.66
C GLY A 84 18.90 16.55 -1.87
N HIS A 85 19.14 15.44 -2.60
CA HIS A 85 20.50 14.87 -2.77
C HIS A 85 20.80 14.37 -4.19
N ARG A 86 20.46 15.16 -5.22
CA ARG A 86 20.95 14.92 -6.60
C ARG A 86 21.33 16.27 -7.23
N VAL A 87 22.52 16.75 -6.87
CA VAL A 87 23.33 17.67 -7.70
C VAL A 87 24.26 16.86 -8.57
#